data_AF-A0A7S2ATB2-F1
#
_entry.id   AF-A0A7S2ATB2-F1
#
_cell.length_a   1.000
_cell.length_b   1.000
_cell.length_c   1.000
_cell.angle_alpha   90.00
_cell.angle_beta   90.00
_cell.angle_gamma   90.00
#
_symmetry.space_group_name_H-M   'P 1'
#
loop_
_entity.id
_entity.type
_entity.pdbx_description
1 polymer ?
#
loop_
_entity_poly.entity_id
_entity_poly.type
_entity_poly.pdbx_seq_one_letter_code
_entity_poly.pdbx_strand_id
1 'polypeptide(L)'
;SWLLPNIGGWFTGLLDRRLQLSTWLENGRKEMRSYWITGFTNAQGFLTGIRQEVTRQHKKDQWALDDVVTHTDVLTVDPERVREMPEEGQNIHGLFMEGARWNRSEAKLDESEPKKPFHPMPVIFVTAMMAKDLRGQGM
;
A
#
# COMPACT_ATOMS: atom_id res chain seq x y z
N SER A 1 -6.41 -18.61 -2.39
CA SER A 1 -7.09 -18.00 -3.57
C SER A 1 -8.09 -16.98 -3.06
N TRP A 2 -8.56 -16.09 -3.92
CA TRP A 2 -9.52 -15.06 -3.53
C TRP A 2 -10.92 -15.64 -3.67
N LEU A 3 -11.77 -15.36 -2.70
CA LEU A 3 -13.19 -15.65 -2.83
C LEU A 3 -13.80 -14.49 -3.62
N LEU A 4 -14.05 -14.72 -4.90
CA LEU A 4 -14.76 -13.78 -5.76
C LEU A 4 -16.12 -14.38 -6.13
N PRO A 5 -17.19 -13.57 -6.24
CA PRO A 5 -18.55 -14.08 -6.40
C PRO A 5 -18.76 -14.93 -7.67
N ASN A 6 -17.91 -14.76 -8.67
CA ASN A 6 -17.98 -15.50 -9.93
C ASN A 6 -16.60 -15.72 -10.55
N ILE A 7 -16.54 -16.67 -11.48
CA ILE A 7 -15.32 -17.04 -12.21
C ILE A 7 -14.79 -15.89 -13.08
N GLY A 8 -15.66 -15.01 -13.58
CA GLY A 8 -15.27 -13.85 -14.39
C GLY A 8 -14.41 -12.89 -13.59
N GLY A 9 -14.86 -12.49 -12.39
CA GLY A 9 -14.11 -11.64 -11.48
C GLY A 9 -12.79 -12.29 -11.04
N TRP A 10 -12.81 -13.60 -10.76
CA TRP A 10 -11.58 -14.34 -10.47
C TRP A 10 -10.58 -14.31 -11.63
N PHE A 11 -11.06 -14.51 -12.86
CA PHE A 11 -10.21 -14.51 -14.05
C PHE A 11 -9.64 -13.12 -14.34
N THR A 12 -10.45 -12.06 -14.22
CA THR A 12 -9.97 -10.68 -14.31
C THR A 12 -8.89 -10.40 -13.27
N GLY A 13 -9.12 -10.73 -11.99
CA GLY A 13 -8.12 -10.55 -10.94
C GLY A 13 -6.84 -11.38 -11.14
N LEU A 14 -6.93 -12.53 -11.83
CA LEU A 14 -5.75 -13.29 -12.23
C LEU A 14 -4.96 -12.57 -13.33
N LEU A 15 -5.64 -12.01 -14.34
CA LEU A 15 -5.00 -11.22 -15.39
C LEU A 15 -4.33 -9.97 -14.82
N ASP A 16 -4.99 -9.27 -13.90
CA ASP A 16 -4.44 -8.07 -13.25
C ASP A 16 -3.20 -8.40 -12.41
N ARG A 17 -3.23 -9.52 -11.66
CA ARG A 17 -2.04 -10.01 -10.94
C ARG A 17 -0.90 -10.32 -11.90
N ARG A 18 -1.19 -11.03 -13.00
CA ARG A 18 -0.17 -11.35 -14.00
C ARG A 18 0.43 -10.08 -14.56
N LEU A 19 -0.40 -9.10 -14.94
CA LEU A 19 0.06 -7.82 -15.48
C LEU A 19 1.01 -7.12 -14.51
N GLN A 20 0.61 -6.96 -13.25
CA GLN A 20 1.47 -6.36 -12.21
C GLN A 20 2.83 -7.07 -12.11
N LEU A 21 2.83 -8.40 -12.04
CA LEU A 21 4.07 -9.17 -11.87
C LEU A 21 4.97 -9.12 -13.11
N SER A 22 4.38 -9.19 -14.31
CA SER A 22 5.12 -9.07 -15.57
C SER A 22 5.70 -7.67 -15.74
N THR A 23 4.94 -6.61 -15.47
CA THR A 23 5.43 -5.23 -15.52
C THR A 23 6.60 -5.02 -14.54
N TRP A 24 6.48 -5.55 -13.32
CA TRP A 24 7.58 -5.50 -12.36
C TRP A 24 8.81 -6.29 -12.81
N LEU A 25 8.62 -7.47 -13.40
CA LEU A 25 9.72 -8.31 -13.89
C LEU A 25 10.47 -7.65 -15.05
N GLU A 26 9.74 -7.03 -15.98
CA GLU A 26 10.29 -6.45 -17.22
C GLU A 26 10.93 -5.09 -16.98
N ASN A 27 10.30 -4.24 -16.18
CA ASN A 27 10.69 -2.83 -16.01
C ASN A 27 11.35 -2.53 -14.66
N GLY A 28 11.31 -3.49 -13.73
CA GLY A 28 11.80 -3.32 -12.37
C GLY A 28 10.89 -2.45 -11.51
N ARG A 29 11.33 -2.17 -10.28
CA ARG A 29 10.56 -1.40 -9.30
C ARG A 29 10.41 0.08 -9.65
N LYS A 30 11.37 0.68 -10.36
CA LYS A 30 11.36 2.13 -10.65
C LYS A 30 10.17 2.56 -11.50
N GLU A 31 9.65 1.66 -12.33
CA GLU A 31 8.47 1.93 -13.16
C GLU A 31 7.14 1.54 -12.45
N MET A 32 7.22 0.92 -11.27
CA MET A 32 6.04 0.54 -10.48
C MET A 32 5.62 1.69 -9.57
N ARG A 33 4.79 2.60 -10.10
CA ARG A 33 4.30 3.79 -9.37
C ARG A 33 3.46 3.43 -8.15
N SER A 34 2.71 2.33 -8.20
CA SER A 34 2.04 1.72 -7.05
C SER A 34 1.83 0.22 -7.26
N TYR A 35 1.67 -0.52 -6.17
CA TYR A 35 1.38 -1.95 -6.21
C TYR A 35 -0.04 -2.25 -5.73
N TRP A 36 -0.76 -3.07 -6.48
CA TRP A 36 -2.02 -3.68 -6.06
C TRP A 36 -1.72 -4.69 -4.95
N ILE A 37 -1.84 -4.26 -3.70
CA ILE A 37 -1.35 -5.04 -2.55
C ILE A 37 -2.18 -6.28 -2.31
N THR A 38 -3.50 -6.16 -2.48
CA THR A 38 -4.40 -7.31 -2.38
C THR A 38 -4.06 -8.31 -3.47
N GLY A 39 -3.58 -7.83 -4.64
CA GLY A 39 -3.03 -8.57 -5.77
C GLY A 39 -2.04 -9.69 -5.42
N PHE A 40 -1.26 -9.53 -4.34
CA PHE A 40 -0.25 -10.51 -3.93
C PHE A 40 -0.84 -11.75 -3.26
N THR A 41 -0.15 -12.88 -3.39
CA THR A 41 -0.45 -14.09 -2.61
C THR A 41 0.00 -13.97 -1.15
N ASN A 42 1.00 -13.13 -0.88
CA ASN A 42 1.50 -12.81 0.45
C ASN A 42 1.81 -11.30 0.56
N ALA A 43 0.78 -10.51 0.91
CA ALA A 43 0.93 -9.07 1.12
C ALA A 43 1.86 -8.74 2.31
N GLN A 44 1.86 -9.57 3.36
CA GLN A 44 2.72 -9.36 4.54
C GLN A 44 4.21 -9.50 4.21
N GLY A 45 4.56 -10.46 3.36
CA GLY A 45 5.92 -10.61 2.84
C GLY A 45 6.39 -9.36 2.07
N PHE A 46 5.50 -8.77 1.27
CA PHE A 46 5.78 -7.52 0.55
C PHE A 46 6.05 -6.34 1.52
N LEU A 47 5.18 -6.13 2.52
CA LEU A 47 5.36 -5.08 3.53
C LEU A 47 6.65 -5.28 4.34
N THR A 48 6.97 -6.53 4.67
CA THR A 48 8.23 -6.89 5.34
C THR A 48 9.43 -6.55 4.45
N GLY A 49 9.34 -6.84 3.15
CA GLY A 49 10.38 -6.50 2.17
C GLY A 49 10.63 -5.01 2.07
N ILE A 50 9.57 -4.19 2.05
CA ILE A 50 9.68 -2.72 2.11
C ILE A 50 10.42 -2.29 3.38
N ARG A 51 9.98 -2.78 4.55
CA ARG A 51 10.62 -2.44 5.83
C ARG A 51 12.11 -2.77 5.85
N GLN A 52 12.48 -3.97 5.39
CA GLN A 52 13.87 -4.39 5.29
C GLN A 52 14.66 -3.51 4.31
N GLU A 53 14.04 -3.07 3.23
CA GLU A 53 14.69 -2.21 2.25
C GLU A 53 14.99 -0.82 2.80
N VAL A 54 13.99 -0.16 3.39
CA VAL A 54 14.18 1.16 4.01
C VAL A 54 15.24 1.07 5.12
N THR A 55 15.20 0.00 5.95
CA THR A 55 16.24 -0.25 6.96
C THR A 55 17.65 -0.33 6.35
N ARG A 56 17.81 -0.97 5.17
CA ARG A 56 19.11 -1.03 4.48
C ARG A 56 19.56 0.32 3.92
N GLN A 57 18.63 1.18 3.49
CA GLN A 57 18.93 2.53 3.01
C GLN A 57 19.50 3.40 4.16
N HIS A 58 18.99 3.22 5.38
CA HIS A 58 19.48 3.87 6.61
C HIS A 58 20.63 3.14 7.32
N LYS A 59 21.41 2.32 6.61
CA LYS A 59 22.55 1.61 7.22
C LYS A 59 23.58 2.56 7.84
N LYS A 60 23.75 3.77 7.26
CA LYS A 60 24.66 4.81 7.78
C LYS A 60 24.18 5.38 9.12
N ASP A 61 22.87 5.39 9.33
CA ASP A 61 22.21 5.87 10.54
C ASP A 61 22.08 4.76 11.61
N GLN A 62 22.69 3.59 11.35
CA GLN A 62 22.69 2.42 12.23
C GLN A 62 21.29 1.90 12.60
N TRP A 63 20.33 1.96 11.67
CA TRP A 63 19.02 1.35 11.88
C TRP A 63 19.13 -0.18 11.99
N ALA A 64 18.57 -0.74 13.06
CA ALA A 64 18.36 -2.17 13.23
C ALA A 64 16.91 -2.51 12.89
N LEU A 65 16.69 -3.64 12.19
CA LEU A 65 15.34 -4.05 11.75
C LEU A 65 14.36 -4.20 12.92
N ASP A 66 14.86 -4.60 14.10
CA ASP A 66 14.06 -4.79 15.32
C ASP A 66 13.58 -3.46 15.92
N ASP A 67 14.26 -2.35 15.61
CA ASP A 67 13.91 -1.01 16.08
C ASP A 67 13.00 -0.25 15.10
N VAL A 68 12.69 -0.85 13.95
CA VAL A 68 11.97 -0.21 12.85
C VAL A 68 10.54 -0.76 12.74
N VAL A 69 9.58 0.14 12.61
CA VAL A 69 8.16 -0.16 12.43
C VAL A 69 7.69 0.32 11.07
N THR A 70 6.66 -0.34 10.53
CA THR A 70 5.99 0.12 9.32
C THR A 70 5.20 1.38 9.63
N HIS A 71 5.31 2.38 8.76
CA HIS A 71 4.56 3.63 8.82
C HIS A 71 3.78 3.80 7.53
N THR A 72 2.58 4.38 7.60
CA THR A 72 1.71 4.55 6.45
C THR A 72 0.98 5.87 6.46
N ASP A 73 0.91 6.50 5.28
CA ASP A 73 0.15 7.72 5.06
C ASP A 73 -0.89 7.49 3.95
N VAL A 74 -2.12 7.93 4.18
CA VAL A 74 -3.17 7.89 3.14
C VAL A 74 -3.00 9.10 2.23
N LEU A 75 -2.75 8.86 0.94
CA LEU A 75 -2.64 9.93 -0.06
C LEU A 75 -4.03 10.39 -0.52
N THR A 76 -4.07 11.47 -1.30
CA THR A 76 -5.33 12.03 -1.84
C THR A 76 -5.61 11.58 -3.28
N VAL A 77 -4.73 10.75 -3.87
CA VAL A 77 -4.75 10.38 -5.28
C VAL A 77 -5.19 8.94 -5.51
N ASP A 78 -5.77 8.71 -6.69
CA ASP A 78 -6.03 7.37 -7.22
C ASP A 78 -4.76 6.77 -7.86
N PRO A 79 -4.68 5.44 -7.99
CA PRO A 79 -3.50 4.74 -8.52
C PRO A 79 -3.04 5.26 -9.90
N GLU A 80 -3.98 5.60 -10.78
CA GLU A 80 -3.73 6.10 -12.13
C GLU A 80 -3.15 7.52 -12.14
N ARG A 81 -3.28 8.25 -11.03
CA ARG A 81 -2.82 9.64 -10.88
C ARG A 81 -1.51 9.75 -10.09
N VAL A 82 -0.97 8.64 -9.60
CA VAL A 82 0.35 8.62 -8.95
C VAL A 82 1.40 8.97 -9.99
N ARG A 83 2.13 10.07 -9.80
CA ARG A 83 3.21 10.51 -10.68
C ARG A 83 4.58 10.39 -10.05
N GLU A 84 4.64 10.44 -8.73
CA GLU A 84 5.91 10.45 -8.00
C GLU A 84 6.17 9.08 -7.39
N MET A 85 7.42 8.65 -7.50
CA MET A 85 7.92 7.47 -6.81
C MET A 85 8.55 7.92 -5.50
N PRO A 86 8.19 7.32 -4.36
CA PRO A 86 8.87 7.60 -3.10
C PRO A 86 10.35 7.21 -3.18
N GLU A 87 11.22 8.03 -2.57
CA GLU A 87 12.64 7.71 -2.43
C GLU A 87 12.85 6.50 -1.51
N GLU A 88 12.11 6.49 -0.40
CA GLU A 88 12.10 5.42 0.60
C GLU A 88 10.67 4.92 0.77
N GLY A 89 10.47 3.59 0.73
CA GLY A 89 9.14 3.02 0.79
C GLY A 89 8.44 2.87 -0.57
N GLN A 90 7.13 2.68 -0.58
CA GLN A 90 6.38 2.35 -1.78
C GLN A 90 4.89 2.67 -1.63
N ASN A 91 4.28 3.13 -2.73
CA ASN A 91 2.83 3.31 -2.81
C ASN A 91 2.10 1.98 -3.05
N ILE A 92 0.97 1.79 -2.39
CA ILE A 92 0.09 0.63 -2.53
C ILE A 92 -1.36 1.05 -2.80
N HIS A 93 -2.13 0.16 -3.43
CA HIS A 93 -3.55 0.36 -3.68
C HIS A 93 -4.34 -0.95 -3.63
N GLY A 94 -5.68 -0.81 -3.72
CA GLY A 94 -6.63 -1.94 -3.74
C GLY A 94 -7.12 -2.38 -2.36
N LEU A 95 -7.00 -1.49 -1.37
CA LEU A 95 -7.61 -1.63 -0.05
C LEU A 95 -9.00 -1.00 -0.05
N PHE A 96 -9.88 -1.52 0.80
CA PHE A 96 -11.24 -1.04 0.99
C PHE A 96 -11.48 -0.82 2.48
N MET A 97 -12.34 0.15 2.79
CA MET A 97 -12.85 0.42 4.12
C MET A 97 -14.28 -0.09 4.20
N GLU A 98 -14.59 -0.80 5.28
CA GLU A 98 -15.94 -1.29 5.57
C GLU A 98 -16.57 -0.44 6.68
N GLY A 99 -17.83 -0.02 6.49
CA GLY A 99 -18.60 0.76 7.47
C GLY A 99 -18.22 2.24 7.57
N ALA A 100 -17.13 2.66 6.93
CA ALA A 100 -16.70 4.05 6.84
C ALA A 100 -16.11 4.35 5.45
N ARG A 101 -15.79 5.63 5.21
CA ARG A 101 -15.09 6.06 4.00
C ARG A 101 -13.96 7.02 4.35
N TRP A 102 -12.97 7.12 3.48
CA TRP A 102 -11.95 8.15 3.57
C TRP A 102 -12.38 9.41 2.78
N ASN A 103 -12.57 10.52 3.48
CA ASN A 103 -12.84 11.82 2.88
C ASN A 103 -11.51 12.43 2.40
N ARG A 104 -11.30 12.47 1.08
CA ARG A 104 -10.05 12.93 0.45
C ARG A 104 -9.83 14.44 0.56
N SER A 105 -10.90 15.23 0.53
CA SER A 105 -10.82 16.69 0.64
C SER A 105 -10.37 17.12 2.03
N GLU A 106 -10.77 16.37 3.05
CA GLU A 106 -10.49 16.68 4.45
C GLU A 106 -9.42 15.77 5.07
N ALA A 107 -8.88 14.83 4.29
CA ALA A 107 -7.89 13.84 4.70
C ALA A 107 -8.24 13.13 6.03
N LYS A 108 -9.51 12.72 6.18
CA LYS A 108 -10.02 12.14 7.42
C LYS A 108 -11.02 11.01 7.18
N LEU A 109 -11.25 10.24 8.23
CA LEU A 109 -12.34 9.26 8.29
C LEU A 109 -13.69 9.97 8.29
N ASP A 110 -14.65 9.41 7.56
CA ASP A 110 -16.01 9.92 7.46
C ASP A 110 -17.02 8.75 7.40
N GLU A 111 -18.29 9.04 7.64
CA GLU A 111 -19.35 8.05 7.62
C GLU A 111 -19.55 7.45 6.22
N SER A 112 -19.89 6.16 6.17
CA SER A 112 -20.23 5.48 4.93
C SER A 112 -21.54 6.01 4.33
N GLU A 113 -21.67 5.95 3.00
CA GLU A 113 -22.91 6.33 2.33
C GLU A 113 -23.99 5.27 2.58
N PRO A 114 -25.28 5.66 2.74
CA PRO A 114 -26.36 4.70 2.94
C PRO A 114 -26.37 3.60 1.87
N LYS A 115 -26.43 2.34 2.32
CA LYS A 115 -26.42 1.12 1.48
C LYS A 115 -25.12 0.89 0.69
N LYS A 116 -24.02 1.52 1.08
CA LYS A 116 -22.69 1.29 0.50
C LYS A 116 -21.69 0.89 1.59
N PRO A 117 -21.61 -0.41 1.93
CA PRO A 117 -20.80 -0.86 3.06
C PRO A 117 -19.29 -0.79 2.78
N PHE A 118 -18.86 -0.85 1.53
CA PHE A 118 -17.45 -0.86 1.13
C PHE A 118 -17.08 0.37 0.32
N HIS A 119 -16.00 1.04 0.71
CA HIS A 119 -15.44 2.19 0.00
C HIS A 119 -13.98 1.94 -0.36
N PRO A 120 -13.55 2.18 -1.61
CA PRO A 120 -12.14 2.06 -1.97
C PRO A 120 -11.31 3.10 -1.22
N MET A 121 -10.18 2.67 -0.67
CA MET A 121 -9.18 3.58 -0.10
C MET A 121 -8.41 4.27 -1.23
N PRO A 122 -7.98 5.52 -1.05
CA PRO A 122 -6.95 6.11 -1.89
C PRO A 122 -5.66 5.30 -1.86
N VAL A 123 -4.69 5.71 -2.69
CA VAL A 123 -3.33 5.18 -2.58
C VAL A 123 -2.79 5.42 -1.17
N ILE A 124 -2.15 4.41 -0.61
CA ILE A 124 -1.47 4.50 0.68
C ILE A 124 0.02 4.44 0.43
N PHE A 125 0.75 5.40 0.97
CA PHE A 125 2.19 5.35 1.03
C PHE A 125 2.61 4.46 2.21
N VAL A 126 3.55 3.55 1.98
CA VAL A 126 4.11 2.67 3.01
C VAL A 126 5.60 2.87 3.08
N THR A 127 6.10 3.18 4.27
CA THR A 127 7.53 3.28 4.56
C THR A 127 7.86 2.62 5.90
N ALA A 128 9.06 2.86 6.40
CA ALA A 128 9.51 2.42 7.70
C ALA A 128 10.10 3.59 8.48
N MET A 129 9.91 3.58 9.80
CA MET A 129 10.46 4.59 10.70
C MET A 129 10.94 3.92 11.99
N MET A 130 11.80 4.58 12.75
CA MET A 130 12.20 4.06 14.06
C MET A 130 11.03 4.10 15.03
N ALA A 131 10.86 3.05 15.84
CA ALA A 131 9.78 2.94 16.83
C ALA A 131 9.80 4.06 17.88
N LYS A 132 10.96 4.67 18.11
CA LYS A 132 11.10 5.86 18.98
C LYS A 132 10.44 7.11 18.37
N ASP A 133 10.44 7.25 17.05
CA ASP A 133 9.93 8.43 16.36
C ASP A 133 8.39 8.39 16.25
N LEU A 134 7.82 7.18 16.17
CA LEU A 134 6.37 6.98 16.20
C LEU A 134 5.77 7.48 17.53
N ARG A 135 6.46 7.27 18.65
CA ARG A 135 6.00 7.70 19.99
C ARG A 135 6.01 9.22 20.18
N GLY A 136 6.73 9.96 19.34
CA GLY A 136 6.73 11.43 19.35
C GLY A 136 5.57 12.05 18.57
N GLN A 137 4.93 11.28 17.68
CA GLN A 137 3.77 11.69 16.89
C GLN A 137 2.51 11.15 17.60
N GLY A 138 2.04 11.89 18.61
CA GLY A 138 1.00 11.44 19.52
C GLY A 138 -0.17 10.68 18.85
N MET A 139 -0.32 9.42 19.25
CA MET A 139 -1.61 8.77 19.43
C MET A 139 -1.91 8.73 20.93
#